data_AF-A0A9X2D395-F1
#
_entry.id   AF-A0A9X2D395-F1
#
_cell.length_a   1.000
_cell.length_b   1.000
_cell.length_c   1.000
_cell.angle_alpha   90.00
_cell.angle_beta   90.00
_cell.angle_gamma   90.00
#
_symmetry.space_group_name_H-M   'P 1'
#
loop_
_entity.id
_entity.type
_entity.pdbx_description
1 polymer ?
#
loop_
_entity_poly.entity_id
_entity_poly.type
_entity_poly.pdbx_seq_one_letter_code
_entity_poly.pdbx_strand_id
1 'polypeptide(L)' 'MLTQREDWKRANPFIALKTNEGFAIEALLSANLIMPSIALALDLFQNPRRLKATLRF' A
#
# COMPACT_ATOMS: atom_id res chain seq x y z
N MET A 1 -23.05 5.58 6.55
CA MET A 1 -22.28 4.33 6.35
C MET A 1 -21.35 4.60 5.18
N LEU A 2 -20.13 5.05 5.43
CA LEU A 2 -19.17 5.41 4.37
C LEU A 2 -18.81 4.12 3.62
N THR A 3 -18.86 4.18 2.29
CA THR A 3 -18.47 3.04 1.46
C THR A 3 -16.95 2.94 1.49
N GLN A 4 -16.38 1.75 1.74
CA GLN A 4 -14.92 1.55 1.93
C GLN A 4 -14.02 2.22 0.88
N ARG A 5 -14.55 2.45 -0.33
CA ARG A 5 -13.87 3.17 -1.42
C ARG A 5 -13.51 4.63 -1.09
N GLU A 6 -14.33 5.32 -0.29
CA GLU A 6 -14.09 6.73 0.07
C GLU A 6 -12.94 6.87 1.07
N ASP A 7 -12.80 5.88 1.96
CA ASP A 7 -11.74 5.87 2.98
C ASP A 7 -10.36 5.65 2.36
N TRP A 8 -10.26 4.81 1.32
CA TRP A 8 -8.99 4.54 0.63
C TRP A 8 -8.43 5.78 -0.08
N LYS A 9 -9.30 6.63 -0.62
CA LYS A 9 -8.88 7.89 -1.27
C LYS A 9 -8.38 8.93 -0.27
N ARG A 10 -8.76 8.82 1.00
CA ARG A 10 -8.33 9.74 2.07
C ARG A 10 -7.05 9.27 2.77
N ALA A 11 -6.78 7.98 2.78
CA ALA A 11 -5.55 7.44 3.33
C ALA A 11 -4.35 7.80 2.44
N ASN A 12 -3.38 8.55 2.97
CA ASN A 12 -2.13 8.83 2.29
C ASN A 12 -0.94 8.70 3.28
N PRO A 13 -0.05 7.71 3.11
CA PRO A 13 -0.02 6.73 2.01
C PRO A 13 -1.01 5.57 2.21
N PHE A 14 -1.72 5.18 1.15
CA PHE A 14 -2.46 3.93 1.06
C PHE A 14 -1.59 2.85 0.40
N ILE A 15 -1.37 1.75 1.12
CA ILE A 15 -0.54 0.63 0.68
C ILE A 15 -1.43 -0.60 0.49
N ALA A 16 -1.47 -1.15 -0.73
CA ALA A 16 -2.12 -2.43 -0.98
C ALA A 16 -1.12 -3.58 -0.88
N LEU A 17 -1.58 -4.70 -0.33
CA LEU A 17 -0.80 -5.92 -0.23
C LEU A 17 -1.16 -6.86 -1.39
N LYS A 18 -0.15 -7.25 -2.17
CA LYS A 18 -0.26 -8.27 -3.21
C LYS A 18 0.33 -9.57 -2.66
N THR A 19 -0.46 -10.29 -1.87
CA THR A 19 -0.11 -11.63 -1.42
C THR A 19 -0.58 -12.67 -2.45
N ASN A 20 -0.31 -13.95 -2.20
CA ASN A 20 -0.85 -15.06 -3.00
C ASN A 20 -2.33 -15.35 -2.68
N GLU A 21 -2.94 -14.59 -1.77
CA GLU A 21 -4.35 -14.69 -1.43
C GLU A 21 -5.18 -13.73 -2.30
N GLY A 22 -6.47 -14.05 -2.49
CA GLY A 22 -7.36 -13.21 -3.30
C GLY A 22 -7.38 -11.77 -2.80
N PHE A 23 -7.18 -10.83 -3.71
CA PHE A 23 -7.13 -9.40 -3.40
C PHE A 23 -8.25 -8.64 -4.10
N ALA A 24 -8.72 -7.57 -3.47
CA ALA A 24 -9.63 -6.63 -4.11
C ALA A 24 -8.87 -5.83 -5.18
N ILE A 25 -9.21 -6.02 -6.45
CA ILE A 25 -8.58 -5.31 -7.58
C ILE A 25 -8.68 -3.80 -7.38
N GLU A 26 -9.80 -3.31 -6.87
CA GLU A 26 -10.02 -1.88 -6.60
C GLU A 26 -9.06 -1.30 -5.56
N ALA A 27 -8.63 -2.11 -4.59
CA ALA A 27 -7.63 -1.71 -3.62
C ALA A 27 -6.25 -1.55 -4.28
N LEU A 28 -5.88 -2.46 -5.19
CA LEU A 28 -4.64 -2.33 -5.96
C LEU A 28 -4.65 -1.09 -6.87
N LEU A 29 -5.76 -0.84 -7.54
CA LEU A 29 -5.90 0.30 -8.46
C LEU A 29 -5.91 1.65 -7.74
N SER A 30 -6.34 1.68 -6.47
CA SER A 30 -6.41 2.90 -5.67
C SER A 30 -5.15 3.15 -4.83
N ALA A 31 -4.24 2.17 -4.72
CA ALA A 31 -3.07 2.24 -3.85
C ALA A 31 -1.97 3.16 -4.38
N ASN A 32 -1.32 3.88 -3.46
CA ASN A 32 -0.10 4.63 -3.78
C ASN A 32 1.10 3.71 -3.94
N LEU A 33 1.11 2.61 -3.19
CA LEU A 33 2.18 1.62 -3.16
C LEU A 33 1.59 0.21 -3.12
N ILE A 34 2.21 -0.71 -3.84
CA ILE A 34 1.88 -2.13 -3.80
C ILE A 34 3.06 -2.87 -3.18
N MET A 35 2.79 -3.65 -2.13
CA MET A 35 3.80 -4.41 -1.39
C MET A 35 3.50 -5.91 -1.40
N PRO A 36 4.51 -6.79 -1.47
CA PRO A 36 4.27 -8.23 -1.53
C PRO A 36 3.99 -8.86 -0.15
N SER A 37 4.26 -8.14 0.95
CA SER A 37 4.00 -8.64 2.30
C SER A 37 3.76 -7.50 3.29
N ILE A 38 3.03 -7.80 4.36
CA ILE A 38 2.75 -6.85 5.43
C ILE A 38 4.02 -6.44 6.19
N ALA A 39 4.99 -7.35 6.34
CA ALA A 39 6.24 -7.07 7.01
C ALA A 39 7.03 -5.94 6.32
N LEU A 40 7.07 -5.95 4.98
CA LEU A 40 7.72 -4.89 4.20
C LEU A 40 6.93 -3.57 4.24
N ALA A 41 5.60 -3.64 4.24
CA ALA A 41 4.76 -2.45 4.40
C ALA A 41 4.99 -1.80 5.78
N LEU A 42 5.10 -2.60 6.85
CA LEU A 42 5.39 -2.13 8.20
C LEU A 42 6.83 -1.58 8.33
N ASP A 43 7.82 -2.27 7.75
CA ASP A 43 9.20 -1.74 7.71
C ASP A 43 9.24 -0.39 7.00
N LEU A 44 8.45 -0.21 5.93
CA LEU A 44 8.34 1.09 5.27
C LEU A 44 7.75 2.18 6.18
N PHE A 45 6.69 1.87 6.93
CA PHE A 45 6.11 2.84 7.88
C PHE A 45 7.11 3.24 8.97
N GLN A 46 7.92 2.30 9.43
CA GLN A 46 8.92 2.55 10.47
C GLN A 46 10.17 3.25 9.89
N ASN A 47 10.53 2.96 8.63
CA ASN A 47 11.76 3.39 7.97
C ASN A 47 11.51 4.00 6.58
N PRO A 48 10.75 5.11 6.46
CA PRO A 48 10.29 5.65 5.17
C PRO A 48 11.43 6.09 4.22
N ARG A 49 12.61 6.40 4.77
CA ARG A 49 13.79 6.80 3.97
C ARG A 49 14.34 5.66 3.11
N ARG A 50 14.06 4.39 3.44
CA ARG A 50 14.47 3.23 2.64
C ARG A 50 13.83 3.21 1.26
N LEU A 51 12.62 3.75 1.11
CA LEU A 51 11.92 3.82 -0.19
C LEU A 51 12.68 4.67 -1.22
N LYS A 52 13.37 5.72 -0.75
CA LYS A 52 14.17 6.62 -1.60
C LYS A 52 15.39 5.91 -2.21
N ALA A 53 15.85 4.82 -1.59
CA ALA A 53 16.94 4.01 -2.12
C ALA A 53 16.47 3.10 -3.27
N THR A 54 15.22 2.62 -3.24
CA THR A 54 14.70 1.68 -4.24
C THR A 54 14.17 2.37 -5.50
N LEU A 55 13.64 3.60 -5.39
CA LEU A 55 13.10 4.40 -6.52
C LEU A 55 14.15 5.24 -7.27
N ARG A 56 15.44 5.11 -6.94
CA ARG A 56 16.54 5.90 -7.52
C ARG A 56 17.24 5.23 -8.71
N PHE A 57 16.62 4.23 -9.32
CA PHE A 57 17.16 3.51 -10.49
C PHE A 57 16.20 3.61 -11.66
#